data_AF-A0A2U0S042-F1
#
_entry.id   AF-A0A2U0S042-F1
#
_cell.length_a   1.000
_cell.length_b   1.000
_cell.length_c   1.000
_cell.angle_alpha   90.00
_cell.angle_beta   90.00
_cell.angle_gamma   90.00
#
_symmetry.space_group_name_H-M   'P 1'
#
loop_
_entity.id
_entity.type
_entity.pdbx_description
1 polymer ?
#
loop_
_entity_poly.entity_id
_entity_poly.type
_entity_poly.pdbx_seq_one_letter_code
_entity_poly.pdbx_strand_id
1 'polypeptide(L)'
;MEKQVVDFAKKTNIPIVSTFLGKSAVSETDPLYLGIYAGIVADKTVRRYVESSDFIILVGMFLTDIDLGSNTANLDPSKMLTINSEGSTINNQSFPVGLELFSEITKSQLSQHDRSCAPPSLKARTAPFEEKEQKITAKRLFEAIGTFVDKDTVLIADIGDAVCGCLEVLTHAPRRFLSPSFYSSLGFSVPASIGVQAKHPELRPLVVVGDGGFQMTGVEISTAIRNHMNPIVIVLNNSGFGTERPMMDGAFNDVASGIFMNFLEYSMAAKVF
;
A
#
# COMPACT_ATOMS: atom_id res chain seq x y z
N MET A 1 -1.54 6.21 17.94
CA MET A 1 -2.67 5.68 17.17
C MET A 1 -2.45 4.26 16.66
N GLU A 2 -1.55 4.00 15.70
CA GLU A 2 -1.34 2.65 15.10
C GLU A 2 -1.20 1.52 16.14
N LYS A 3 -0.33 1.69 17.15
CA LYS A 3 -0.18 0.73 18.25
C LYS A 3 -1.49 0.52 19.03
N GLN A 4 -2.25 1.58 19.29
CA GLN A 4 -3.53 1.48 19.99
C GLN A 4 -4.56 0.69 19.18
N VAL A 5 -4.56 0.81 17.84
CA VAL A 5 -5.42 0.01 16.97
C VAL A 5 -5.06 -1.47 17.08
N VAL A 6 -3.77 -1.81 17.03
CA VAL A 6 -3.30 -3.20 17.18
C VAL A 6 -3.62 -3.75 18.57
N ASP A 7 -3.37 -2.99 19.63
CA ASP A 7 -3.66 -3.39 21.01
C ASP A 7 -5.17 -3.58 21.23
N PHE A 8 -5.99 -2.68 20.67
CA PHE A 8 -7.44 -2.80 20.67
C PHE A 8 -7.91 -4.07 19.97
N ALA A 9 -7.46 -4.31 18.74
CA ALA A 9 -7.77 -5.50 17.97
C ALA A 9 -7.39 -6.79 18.72
N LYS A 10 -6.23 -6.84 19.37
CA LYS A 10 -5.79 -7.99 20.18
C LYS A 10 -6.67 -8.21 21.41
N LYS A 11 -7.05 -7.13 22.09
CA LYS A 11 -7.93 -7.18 23.28
C LYS A 11 -9.32 -7.70 22.91
N THR A 12 -9.89 -7.21 21.81
CA THR A 12 -11.26 -7.50 21.38
C THR A 12 -11.35 -8.66 20.39
N ASN A 13 -10.23 -9.17 19.90
CA ASN A 13 -10.18 -10.18 18.84
C ASN A 13 -10.89 -9.76 17.53
N ILE A 14 -11.03 -8.45 17.29
CA ILE A 14 -11.60 -7.88 16.07
C ILE A 14 -10.51 -7.82 14.98
N PRO A 15 -10.75 -8.34 13.76
CA PRO A 15 -9.77 -8.28 12.69
C PRO A 15 -9.51 -6.87 12.16
N ILE A 16 -8.31 -6.66 11.61
CA ILE A 16 -7.87 -5.40 11.02
C ILE A 16 -7.88 -5.54 9.50
N VAL A 17 -8.44 -4.52 8.84
CA VAL A 17 -8.40 -4.34 7.38
C VAL A 17 -7.90 -2.93 7.13
N SER A 18 -7.07 -2.74 6.12
CA SER A 18 -6.65 -1.39 5.72
C SER A 18 -7.27 -0.99 4.39
N THR A 19 -7.32 0.31 4.11
CA THR A 19 -7.50 0.79 2.74
C THR A 19 -6.19 0.77 1.96
N PHE A 20 -6.25 1.21 0.71
CA PHE A 20 -5.06 1.54 -0.09
C PHE A 20 -4.15 2.53 0.65
N LEU A 21 -4.71 3.64 1.14
CA LEU A 21 -3.94 4.66 1.87
C LEU A 21 -3.50 4.18 3.26
N GLY A 22 -4.25 3.27 3.87
CA GLY A 22 -3.92 2.66 5.15
C GLY A 22 -2.90 1.53 5.08
N LYS A 23 -2.40 1.16 3.89
CA LYS A 23 -1.43 0.06 3.74
C LYS A 23 -0.20 0.35 4.60
N SER A 24 0.26 -0.67 5.33
CA SER A 24 1.32 -0.59 6.34
C SER A 24 1.05 0.31 7.56
N ALA A 25 -0.18 0.80 7.81
CA ALA A 25 -0.49 1.48 9.08
C ALA A 25 -0.27 0.53 10.29
N VAL A 26 -0.45 -0.78 10.06
CA VAL A 26 -0.05 -1.86 10.97
C VAL A 26 0.85 -2.85 10.20
N SER A 27 1.55 -3.73 10.91
CA SER A 27 2.27 -4.83 10.25
C SER A 27 1.27 -5.78 9.59
N GLU A 28 1.46 -6.06 8.30
CA GLU A 28 0.57 -6.95 7.54
C GLU A 28 0.83 -8.43 7.83
N THR A 29 1.88 -8.70 8.62
CA THR A 29 2.17 -10.02 9.17
C THR A 29 1.43 -10.33 10.48
N ASP A 30 0.67 -9.38 11.03
CA ASP A 30 -0.11 -9.59 12.26
C ASP A 30 -1.22 -10.64 12.05
N PRO A 31 -1.44 -11.58 13.00
CA PRO A 31 -2.47 -12.60 12.88
C PRO A 31 -3.92 -12.08 12.74
N LEU A 32 -4.19 -10.82 13.09
CA LEU A 32 -5.51 -10.21 12.93
C LEU A 32 -5.65 -9.40 11.63
N TYR A 33 -4.58 -9.20 10.87
CA TYR A 33 -4.65 -8.45 9.62
C TYR A 33 -5.16 -9.32 8.47
N LEU A 34 -6.27 -8.92 7.85
CA LEU A 34 -6.94 -9.71 6.80
C LEU A 34 -6.55 -9.29 5.39
N GLY A 35 -6.10 -8.05 5.20
CA GLY A 35 -5.71 -7.50 3.91
C GLY A 35 -6.27 -6.11 3.65
N ILE A 36 -6.41 -5.79 2.37
CA ILE A 36 -6.83 -4.47 1.89
C ILE A 36 -8.29 -4.52 1.44
N TYR A 37 -9.07 -3.52 1.86
CA TYR A 37 -10.41 -3.25 1.36
C TYR A 37 -10.40 -2.07 0.39
N ALA A 38 -11.08 -2.25 -0.74
CA ALA A 38 -11.19 -1.33 -1.87
C ALA A 38 -12.38 -1.72 -2.78
N GLY A 39 -13.52 -2.04 -2.17
CA GLY A 39 -14.71 -2.53 -2.88
C GLY A 39 -14.43 -3.73 -3.80
N ILE A 40 -14.84 -3.64 -5.08
CA ILE A 40 -14.64 -4.71 -6.07
C ILE A 40 -13.17 -5.02 -6.40
N VAL A 41 -12.25 -4.09 -6.13
CA VAL A 41 -10.81 -4.27 -6.40
C VAL A 41 -10.14 -5.13 -5.31
N ALA A 42 -10.73 -5.18 -4.11
CA ALA A 42 -10.19 -5.99 -3.02
C ALA A 42 -10.30 -7.49 -3.26
N ASP A 43 -9.47 -8.25 -2.53
CA ASP A 43 -9.64 -9.69 -2.41
C ASP A 43 -11.08 -10.02 -2.02
N LYS A 44 -11.70 -10.94 -2.79
CA LYS A 44 -13.11 -11.32 -2.64
C LYS A 44 -13.45 -11.77 -1.22
N THR A 45 -12.50 -12.39 -0.53
CA THR A 45 -12.70 -12.88 0.84
C THR A 45 -12.73 -11.72 1.83
N VAL A 46 -11.79 -10.76 1.71
CA VAL A 46 -11.76 -9.54 2.52
C VAL A 46 -13.01 -8.70 2.27
N ARG A 47 -13.36 -8.47 1.00
CA ARG A 47 -14.57 -7.72 0.61
C ARG A 47 -15.82 -8.31 1.27
N ARG A 48 -16.04 -9.62 1.11
CA ARG A 48 -17.22 -10.30 1.68
C ARG A 48 -17.28 -10.15 3.20
N TYR A 49 -16.15 -10.33 3.88
CA TYR A 49 -16.10 -10.20 5.33
C TYR A 49 -16.48 -8.78 5.77
N VAL A 50 -15.89 -7.75 5.16
CA VAL A 50 -16.19 -6.34 5.46
C VAL A 50 -17.65 -6.00 5.16
N GLU A 51 -18.16 -6.30 3.95
CA GLU A 51 -19.53 -5.94 3.55
C GLU A 51 -20.62 -6.76 4.27
N SER A 52 -20.27 -7.89 4.88
CA SER A 52 -21.19 -8.70 5.71
C SER A 52 -21.12 -8.40 7.21
N SER A 53 -20.20 -7.53 7.63
CA SER A 53 -20.02 -7.18 9.03
C SER A 53 -21.26 -6.48 9.59
N ASP A 54 -21.60 -6.79 10.84
CA ASP A 54 -22.70 -6.16 11.58
C ASP A 54 -22.32 -4.77 12.10
N PHE A 55 -21.03 -4.50 12.25
CA PHE A 55 -20.49 -3.19 12.62
C PHE A 55 -19.06 -2.98 12.10
N ILE A 56 -18.73 -1.77 11.66
CA ILE A 56 -17.39 -1.39 11.16
C ILE A 56 -16.89 -0.15 11.89
N ILE A 57 -15.64 -0.20 12.37
CA ILE A 57 -14.95 0.94 12.99
C ILE A 57 -13.89 1.45 12.01
N LEU A 58 -14.11 2.64 11.45
CA LEU A 58 -13.22 3.33 10.52
C LEU A 58 -12.38 4.33 11.31
N VAL A 59 -11.05 4.17 11.36
CA VAL A 59 -10.15 5.01 12.16
C VAL A 59 -9.15 5.73 11.27
N GLY A 60 -9.17 7.06 11.28
CA GLY A 60 -8.22 7.92 10.59
C GLY A 60 -8.32 7.84 9.07
N MET A 61 -9.52 7.63 8.55
CA MET A 61 -9.75 7.47 7.12
C MET A 61 -11.05 8.12 6.65
N PHE A 62 -11.03 8.61 5.42
CA PHE A 62 -12.20 9.03 4.67
C PHE A 62 -12.38 8.06 3.50
N LEU A 63 -13.62 7.70 3.20
CA LEU A 63 -13.93 6.81 2.09
C LEU A 63 -13.87 7.59 0.78
N THR A 64 -12.97 7.19 -0.10
CA THR A 64 -12.82 7.71 -1.47
C THR A 64 -13.54 6.82 -2.48
N ASP A 65 -13.60 7.25 -3.73
CA ASP A 65 -14.05 6.44 -4.86
C ASP A 65 -13.24 5.13 -5.01
N ILE A 66 -11.94 5.13 -4.67
CA ILE A 66 -11.10 3.93 -4.63
C ILE A 66 -11.57 2.97 -3.55
N ASP A 67 -11.79 3.45 -2.32
CA ASP A 67 -12.22 2.62 -1.19
C ASP A 67 -13.63 2.04 -1.43
N LEU A 68 -14.48 2.83 -2.09
CA LEU A 68 -15.83 2.44 -2.49
C LEU A 68 -15.85 1.58 -3.77
N GLY A 69 -14.69 1.26 -4.34
CA GLY A 69 -14.56 0.44 -5.54
C GLY A 69 -15.37 0.99 -6.71
N SER A 70 -15.27 2.29 -6.99
CA SER A 70 -16.08 2.99 -8.00
C SER A 70 -17.58 2.83 -7.76
N ASN A 71 -18.03 3.05 -6.52
CA ASN A 71 -19.42 2.94 -6.05
C ASN A 71 -20.01 1.52 -6.08
N THR A 72 -19.17 0.49 -6.02
CA THR A 72 -19.60 -0.91 -5.95
C THR A 72 -19.59 -1.50 -4.53
N ALA A 73 -19.03 -0.76 -3.57
CA ALA A 73 -18.99 -1.12 -2.16
C ALA A 73 -20.40 -1.18 -1.54
N ASN A 74 -20.68 -2.25 -0.83
CA ASN A 74 -21.93 -2.41 -0.07
C ASN A 74 -21.69 -2.22 1.42
N LEU A 75 -21.67 -0.96 1.87
CA LEU A 75 -21.48 -0.59 3.26
C LEU A 75 -22.72 0.14 3.78
N ASP A 76 -23.18 -0.21 4.98
CA ASP A 76 -24.36 0.39 5.63
C ASP A 76 -23.91 1.47 6.62
N PRO A 77 -24.11 2.78 6.34
CA PRO A 77 -23.67 3.86 7.22
C PRO A 77 -24.26 3.82 8.63
N SER A 78 -25.41 3.16 8.83
CA SER A 78 -26.00 3.00 10.17
C SER A 78 -25.19 2.04 11.06
N LYS A 79 -24.35 1.19 10.45
CA LYS A 79 -23.49 0.19 11.11
C LYS A 79 -22.02 0.62 11.14
N MET A 80 -21.74 1.90 10.94
CA MET A 80 -20.36 2.41 10.91
C MET A 80 -20.13 3.43 12.01
N LEU A 81 -18.97 3.31 12.65
CA LEU A 81 -18.36 4.36 13.47
C LEU A 81 -17.14 4.88 12.71
N THR A 82 -17.20 6.12 12.25
CA THR A 82 -16.07 6.83 11.65
C THR A 82 -15.41 7.73 12.69
N ILE A 83 -14.10 7.66 12.82
CA ILE A 83 -13.31 8.49 13.75
C ILE A 83 -12.14 9.10 12.97
N ASN A 84 -12.16 10.41 12.78
CA ASN A 84 -11.14 11.17 12.06
C ASN A 84 -10.50 12.23 12.95
N SER A 85 -9.51 12.96 12.43
CA SER A 85 -8.86 14.04 13.17
C SER A 85 -9.80 15.19 13.54
N GLU A 86 -10.85 15.41 12.74
CA GLU A 86 -11.76 16.55 12.87
C GLU A 86 -13.08 16.21 13.60
N GLY A 87 -13.34 14.93 13.86
CA GLY A 87 -14.58 14.50 14.49
C GLY A 87 -14.88 13.03 14.26
N SER A 88 -16.05 12.61 14.72
CA SER A 88 -16.55 11.24 14.56
C SER A 88 -18.00 11.22 14.12
N THR A 89 -18.42 10.14 13.47
CA THR A 89 -19.80 9.93 13.03
C THR A 89 -20.24 8.51 13.38
N ILE A 90 -21.42 8.38 13.96
CA ILE A 90 -22.08 7.09 14.21
C ILE A 90 -23.58 7.26 14.00
N ASN A 91 -24.23 6.31 13.34
CA ASN A 91 -25.67 6.35 13.05
C ASN A 91 -26.11 7.69 12.40
N ASN A 92 -25.34 8.17 11.43
CA ASN A 92 -25.52 9.47 10.75
C ASN A 92 -25.50 10.71 11.66
N GLN A 93 -25.05 10.60 12.91
CA GLN A 93 -24.85 11.72 13.81
C GLN A 93 -23.36 12.05 13.93
N SER A 94 -23.03 13.33 13.79
CA SER A 94 -21.64 13.82 13.88
C SER A 94 -21.35 14.43 15.24
N PHE A 95 -20.17 14.13 15.76
CA PHE A 95 -19.66 14.60 17.04
C PHE A 95 -18.30 15.29 16.82
N PRO A 96 -18.02 16.42 17.50
CA PRO A 96 -16.77 17.17 17.34
C PRO A 96 -15.59 16.52 18.08
N VAL A 97 -15.65 15.22 18.35
CA VAL A 97 -14.62 14.45 19.05
C VAL A 97 -13.99 13.51 18.03
N GLY A 98 -12.70 13.67 17.79
CA GLY A 98 -11.94 12.96 16.78
C GLY A 98 -11.23 11.72 17.32
N LEU A 99 -9.98 11.55 16.94
CA LEU A 99 -9.13 10.40 17.26
C LEU A 99 -8.96 10.14 18.78
N GLU A 100 -9.15 11.15 19.62
CA GLU A 100 -9.19 11.01 21.08
C GLU A 100 -10.32 10.09 21.55
N LEU A 101 -11.45 10.04 20.83
CA LEU A 101 -12.54 9.10 21.12
C LEU A 101 -12.05 7.65 21.07
N PHE A 102 -11.20 7.31 20.10
CA PHE A 102 -10.67 5.95 19.97
C PHE A 102 -9.86 5.55 21.20
N SER A 103 -9.10 6.49 21.77
CA SER A 103 -8.34 6.24 23.00
C SER A 103 -9.26 5.91 24.18
N GLU A 104 -10.42 6.56 24.31
CA GLU A 104 -11.40 6.22 25.34
C GLU A 104 -12.09 4.88 25.07
N ILE A 105 -12.43 4.58 23.81
CA ILE A 105 -12.98 3.28 23.41
C ILE A 105 -12.02 2.15 23.83
N THR A 106 -10.71 2.31 23.67
CA THR A 106 -9.75 1.26 24.06
C THR A 106 -9.75 0.93 25.56
N LYS A 107 -10.15 1.88 26.41
CA LYS A 107 -10.25 1.71 27.86
C LYS A 107 -11.54 1.00 28.29
N SER A 108 -12.57 1.00 27.44
CA SER A 108 -13.84 0.33 27.73
C SER A 108 -13.69 -1.19 27.89
N GLN A 109 -14.63 -1.80 28.60
CA GLN A 109 -14.72 -3.25 28.75
C GLN A 109 -15.59 -3.80 27.62
N LEU A 110 -14.95 -4.38 26.61
CA LEU A 110 -15.62 -4.99 25.47
C LEU A 110 -15.40 -6.51 25.51
N SER A 111 -16.41 -7.26 25.10
CA SER A 111 -16.28 -8.71 24.91
C SER A 111 -15.37 -9.03 23.72
N GLN A 112 -14.79 -10.22 23.73
CA GLN A 112 -14.09 -10.71 22.54
C GLN A 112 -15.08 -11.03 21.43
N HIS A 113 -14.76 -10.61 20.22
CA HIS A 113 -15.46 -10.94 18.99
C HIS A 113 -15.19 -12.40 18.61
N ASP A 114 -16.26 -13.13 18.28
CA ASP A 114 -16.12 -14.45 17.67
C ASP A 114 -15.70 -14.29 16.20
N ARG A 115 -14.48 -14.71 15.90
CA ARG A 115 -13.88 -14.64 14.57
C ARG A 115 -14.08 -15.91 13.74
N SER A 116 -15.00 -16.79 14.12
CA SER A 116 -15.26 -18.05 13.40
C SER A 116 -15.64 -17.84 11.93
N CYS A 117 -16.29 -16.72 11.61
CA CYS A 117 -16.64 -16.31 10.24
C CYS A 117 -15.54 -15.49 9.53
N ALA A 118 -14.45 -15.13 10.22
CA ALA A 118 -13.37 -14.35 9.65
C ALA A 118 -12.47 -15.22 8.77
N PRO A 119 -11.97 -14.69 7.63
CA PRO A 119 -10.99 -15.41 6.85
C PRO A 119 -9.65 -15.54 7.59
N PRO A 120 -8.79 -16.49 7.18
CA PRO A 120 -7.42 -16.53 7.67
C PRO A 120 -6.68 -15.21 7.38
N SER A 121 -5.71 -14.88 8.23
CA SER A 121 -4.89 -13.66 8.06
C SER A 121 -4.23 -13.61 6.69
N LEU A 122 -3.88 -12.40 6.23
CA LEU A 122 -3.23 -12.23 4.93
C LEU A 122 -1.95 -13.07 4.84
N LYS A 123 -1.13 -13.04 5.89
CA LYS A 123 0.07 -13.88 6.00
C LYS A 123 -0.23 -15.36 5.86
N ALA A 124 -1.28 -15.87 6.50
CA ALA A 124 -1.64 -17.29 6.42
C ALA A 124 -2.15 -17.70 5.03
N ARG A 125 -2.68 -16.77 4.25
CA ARG A 125 -3.14 -16.99 2.87
C ARG A 125 -2.08 -16.74 1.81
N THR A 126 -0.95 -16.15 2.19
CA THR A 126 0.15 -15.85 1.27
C THR A 126 0.98 -17.10 1.04
N ALA A 127 1.01 -17.58 -0.20
CA ALA A 127 1.83 -18.72 -0.58
C ALA A 127 3.32 -18.35 -0.61
N PRO A 128 4.23 -19.26 -0.23
CA PRO A 128 5.65 -19.03 -0.41
C PRO A 128 5.98 -18.94 -1.91
N PHE A 129 6.92 -18.06 -2.25
CA PHE A 129 7.44 -17.98 -3.61
C PHE A 129 8.35 -19.17 -3.90
N GLU A 130 8.11 -19.86 -5.02
CA GLU A 130 8.95 -20.96 -5.49
C GLU A 130 9.69 -20.54 -6.75
N GLU A 131 11.02 -20.46 -6.73
CA GLU A 131 11.81 -20.14 -7.92
C GLU A 131 11.62 -21.19 -9.02
N LYS A 132 11.32 -20.75 -10.25
CA LYS A 132 11.17 -21.61 -11.43
C LYS A 132 11.73 -20.91 -12.65
N GLU A 133 12.41 -21.66 -13.51
CA GLU A 133 12.85 -21.16 -14.81
C GLU A 133 11.65 -21.00 -15.77
N GLN A 134 11.09 -19.81 -15.79
CA GLN A 134 9.98 -19.44 -16.68
C GLN A 134 9.99 -17.94 -16.96
N LYS A 135 9.19 -17.50 -17.94
CA LYS A 135 9.05 -16.08 -18.25
C LYS A 135 8.58 -15.29 -17.03
N ILE A 136 9.16 -14.11 -16.83
CA ILE A 136 8.73 -13.16 -15.79
C ILE A 136 7.31 -12.69 -16.14
N THR A 137 6.43 -12.73 -15.15
CA THR A 137 5.11 -12.11 -15.20
C THR A 137 5.03 -11.08 -14.07
N ALA A 138 4.14 -10.08 -14.19
CA ALA A 138 3.94 -9.08 -13.14
C ALA A 138 3.69 -9.73 -11.78
N LYS A 139 2.76 -10.70 -11.72
CA LYS A 139 2.49 -11.48 -10.51
C LYS A 139 3.75 -12.08 -9.89
N ARG A 140 4.56 -12.77 -10.69
CA ARG A 140 5.78 -13.41 -10.19
C ARG A 140 6.86 -12.43 -9.76
N LEU A 141 6.93 -11.27 -10.42
CA LEU A 141 7.82 -10.19 -10.01
C LEU A 141 7.46 -9.70 -8.60
N PHE A 142 6.18 -9.42 -8.33
CA PHE A 142 5.76 -8.95 -7.00
C PHE A 142 5.85 -10.03 -5.92
N GLU A 143 5.57 -11.29 -6.25
CA GLU A 143 5.85 -12.41 -5.34
C GLU A 143 7.34 -12.50 -4.99
N ALA A 144 8.23 -12.33 -5.99
CA ALA A 144 9.68 -12.32 -5.77
C ALA A 144 10.12 -11.10 -4.94
N ILE A 145 9.60 -9.90 -5.21
CA ILE A 145 9.85 -8.70 -4.41
C ILE A 145 9.50 -8.94 -2.94
N GLY A 146 8.37 -9.60 -2.67
CA GLY A 146 7.97 -9.95 -1.30
C GLY A 146 8.97 -10.81 -0.52
N THR A 147 9.87 -11.53 -1.20
CA THR A 147 10.94 -12.29 -0.53
C THR A 147 12.10 -11.41 -0.03
N PHE A 148 12.23 -10.20 -0.57
CA PHE A 148 13.26 -9.22 -0.17
C PHE A 148 12.75 -8.24 0.89
N VAL A 149 11.43 -8.07 1.03
CA VAL A 149 10.85 -7.11 1.96
C VAL A 149 10.92 -7.66 3.38
N ASP A 150 11.53 -6.88 4.26
CA ASP A 150 11.62 -7.17 5.69
C ASP A 150 11.17 -5.95 6.53
N LYS A 151 11.45 -5.99 7.83
CA LYS A 151 11.08 -4.92 8.77
C LYS A 151 11.87 -3.63 8.57
N ASP A 152 12.99 -3.66 7.84
CA ASP A 152 13.89 -2.53 7.62
C ASP A 152 13.78 -2.02 6.17
N THR A 153 12.95 -2.66 5.35
CA THR A 153 12.64 -2.28 3.96
C THR A 153 11.41 -1.38 3.89
N VAL A 154 11.52 -0.23 3.20
CA VAL A 154 10.37 0.63 2.89
C VAL A 154 10.02 0.46 1.41
N LEU A 155 8.87 -0.17 1.15
CA LEU A 155 8.36 -0.34 -0.21
C LEU A 155 7.71 0.97 -0.67
N ILE A 156 8.24 1.56 -1.74
CA ILE A 156 7.74 2.80 -2.31
C ILE A 156 7.23 2.51 -3.71
N ALA A 157 5.92 2.65 -3.91
CA ALA A 157 5.30 2.37 -5.19
C ALA A 157 4.88 3.66 -5.88
N ASP A 158 5.22 3.78 -7.16
CA ASP A 158 4.66 4.81 -8.04
C ASP A 158 3.24 4.45 -8.50
N ILE A 159 2.55 5.41 -9.09
CA ILE A 159 1.20 5.22 -9.62
C ILE A 159 1.23 4.34 -10.88
N GLY A 160 0.14 3.61 -11.09
CA GLY A 160 -0.03 2.64 -12.16
C GLY A 160 0.11 1.20 -11.67
N ASP A 161 0.58 0.30 -12.52
CA ASP A 161 0.71 -1.12 -12.19
C ASP A 161 1.69 -1.38 -11.03
N ALA A 162 2.61 -0.43 -10.76
CA ALA A 162 3.53 -0.49 -9.64
C ALA A 162 2.80 -0.50 -8.28
N VAL A 163 1.92 0.47 -8.01
CA VAL A 163 1.11 0.48 -6.78
C VAL A 163 0.19 -0.74 -6.74
N CYS A 164 -0.47 -1.10 -7.85
CA CYS A 164 -1.36 -2.25 -7.90
C CYS A 164 -0.67 -3.55 -7.45
N GLY A 165 0.51 -3.84 -7.99
CA GLY A 165 1.25 -5.05 -7.58
C GLY A 165 1.87 -4.96 -6.19
N CYS A 166 2.33 -3.79 -5.77
CA CYS A 166 2.89 -3.61 -4.43
C CYS A 166 1.85 -3.76 -3.31
N LEU A 167 0.56 -3.59 -3.58
CA LEU A 167 -0.50 -3.83 -2.59
C LEU A 167 -0.54 -5.29 -2.13
N GLU A 168 -0.17 -6.22 -3.01
CA GLU A 168 -0.09 -7.67 -2.72
C GLU A 168 1.19 -8.05 -1.96
N VAL A 169 2.17 -7.16 -1.87
CA VAL A 169 3.43 -7.40 -1.16
C VAL A 169 3.26 -7.10 0.34
N LEU A 170 3.48 -8.12 1.18
CA LEU A 170 3.39 -8.00 2.63
C LEU A 170 4.43 -7.04 3.21
N THR A 171 3.99 -6.12 4.06
CA THR A 171 4.90 -5.32 4.89
C THR A 171 5.08 -5.93 6.28
N HIS A 172 6.32 -5.90 6.78
CA HIS A 172 6.69 -6.60 8.02
C HIS A 172 6.68 -5.71 9.26
N ALA A 173 6.54 -4.39 9.11
CA ALA A 173 6.41 -3.44 10.19
C ALA A 173 5.49 -2.26 9.79
N PRO A 174 4.94 -1.49 10.74
CA PRO A 174 4.22 -0.27 10.43
C PRO A 174 5.11 0.73 9.66
N ARG A 175 4.50 1.56 8.81
CA ARG A 175 5.16 2.63 8.04
C ARG A 175 6.27 2.10 7.13
N ARG A 176 5.99 0.98 6.45
CA ARG A 176 6.88 0.32 5.49
C ARG A 176 6.35 0.31 4.07
N PHE A 177 5.27 1.05 3.83
CA PHE A 177 4.74 1.30 2.51
C PHE A 177 4.52 2.79 2.30
N LEU A 178 4.85 3.29 1.11
CA LEU A 178 4.61 4.68 0.71
C LEU A 178 4.17 4.71 -0.75
N SER A 179 3.11 5.46 -1.04
CA SER A 179 2.58 5.70 -2.38
C SER A 179 1.78 7.00 -2.37
N PRO A 180 1.76 7.79 -3.46
CA PRO A 180 0.97 9.01 -3.52
C PRO A 180 -0.49 8.70 -3.90
N SER A 181 -1.09 7.61 -3.41
CA SER A 181 -2.35 7.05 -3.94
C SER A 181 -3.58 7.95 -3.83
N PHE A 182 -3.51 9.06 -3.10
CA PHE A 182 -4.58 10.06 -3.05
C PHE A 182 -4.41 11.12 -4.14
N TYR A 183 -3.22 11.72 -4.26
CA TYR A 183 -2.95 12.78 -5.23
C TYR A 183 -2.58 12.23 -6.62
N SER A 184 -2.15 10.97 -6.68
CA SER A 184 -1.84 10.20 -7.88
C SER A 184 -0.81 10.85 -8.81
N SER A 185 0.22 11.48 -8.24
CA SER A 185 1.31 12.07 -9.04
C SER A 185 2.32 11.01 -9.47
N LEU A 186 2.46 10.83 -10.78
CA LEU A 186 3.50 10.03 -11.41
C LEU A 186 4.90 10.61 -11.12
N GLY A 187 5.89 9.73 -10.96
CA GLY A 187 7.28 10.11 -10.70
C GLY A 187 7.55 10.47 -9.24
N PHE A 188 6.64 10.18 -8.33
CA PHE A 188 6.83 10.43 -6.91
C PHE A 188 7.90 9.53 -6.27
N SER A 189 7.98 8.27 -6.72
CA SER A 189 8.59 7.19 -5.92
C SER A 189 10.11 7.30 -5.78
N VAL A 190 10.83 7.72 -6.82
CA VAL A 190 12.29 7.90 -6.79
C VAL A 190 12.70 9.02 -5.82
N PRO A 191 12.21 10.28 -5.93
CA PRO A 191 12.55 11.32 -4.97
C PRO A 191 12.04 11.01 -3.55
N ALA A 192 10.91 10.32 -3.40
CA ALA A 192 10.43 9.87 -2.09
C ALA A 192 11.43 8.94 -1.40
N SER A 193 12.15 8.09 -2.15
CA SER A 193 13.20 7.23 -1.59
C SER A 193 14.36 8.00 -0.96
N ILE A 194 14.72 9.14 -1.55
CA ILE A 194 15.72 10.06 -1.02
C ILE A 194 15.23 10.65 0.30
N GLY A 195 13.97 11.12 0.34
CA GLY A 195 13.36 11.66 1.55
C GLY A 195 13.31 10.65 2.69
N VAL A 196 12.95 9.39 2.39
CA VAL A 196 12.93 8.30 3.37
C VAL A 196 14.32 8.07 3.94
N GLN A 197 15.35 7.87 3.11
CA GLN A 197 16.71 7.62 3.59
C GLN A 197 17.36 8.83 4.28
N ALA A 198 17.05 10.05 3.84
CA ALA A 198 17.51 11.26 4.50
C ALA A 198 17.01 11.38 5.94
N LYS A 199 15.76 10.94 6.19
CA LYS A 199 15.16 10.95 7.53
C LYS A 199 15.49 9.70 8.35
N HIS A 200 15.58 8.55 7.68
CA HIS A 200 15.71 7.22 8.24
C HIS A 200 16.83 6.46 7.52
N PRO A 201 18.11 6.78 7.78
CA PRO A 201 19.24 6.15 7.11
C PRO A 201 19.39 4.64 7.41
N GLU A 202 18.75 4.17 8.48
CA GLU A 202 18.67 2.75 8.84
C GLU A 202 17.73 1.94 7.94
N LEU A 203 16.81 2.60 7.24
CA LEU A 203 15.83 1.94 6.38
C LEU A 203 16.31 1.91 4.94
N ARG A 204 15.98 0.82 4.25
CA ARG A 204 16.29 0.67 2.83
C ARG A 204 15.03 0.81 1.97
N PRO A 205 14.89 1.89 1.21
CA PRO A 205 13.86 2.03 0.19
C PRO A 205 14.01 0.99 -0.91
N LEU A 206 12.89 0.35 -1.24
CA LEU A 206 12.70 -0.43 -2.46
C LEU A 206 11.63 0.28 -3.28
N VAL A 207 12.06 0.93 -4.35
CA VAL A 207 11.22 1.69 -5.27
C VAL A 207 10.75 0.77 -6.38
N VAL A 208 9.45 0.78 -6.66
CA VAL A 208 8.86 0.19 -7.87
C VAL A 208 8.18 1.31 -8.66
N VAL A 209 8.64 1.51 -9.89
CA VAL A 209 8.25 2.64 -10.73
C VAL A 209 8.09 2.21 -12.18
N GLY A 210 7.06 2.70 -12.88
CA GLY A 210 6.94 2.50 -14.33
C GLY A 210 7.99 3.28 -15.11
N ASP A 211 8.30 2.86 -16.33
CA ASP A 211 9.20 3.60 -17.23
C ASP A 211 8.78 5.07 -17.40
N GLY A 212 7.50 5.36 -17.63
CA GLY A 212 7.00 6.74 -17.76
C GLY A 212 7.23 7.59 -16.50
N GLY A 213 6.89 7.08 -15.31
CA GLY A 213 7.16 7.77 -14.04
C GLY A 213 8.66 7.96 -13.79
N PHE A 214 9.47 6.97 -14.18
CA PHE A 214 10.92 7.06 -14.09
C PHE A 214 11.50 8.14 -15.01
N GLN A 215 10.94 8.35 -16.21
CA GLN A 215 11.40 9.43 -17.09
C GLN A 215 11.18 10.83 -16.48
N MET A 216 10.17 10.99 -15.63
CA MET A 216 9.83 12.28 -15.02
C MET A 216 10.85 12.70 -13.96
N THR A 217 11.28 11.77 -13.11
CA THR A 217 12.06 12.10 -11.89
C THR A 217 13.19 11.11 -11.57
N GLY A 218 13.45 10.11 -12.42
CA GLY A 218 14.48 9.09 -12.21
C GLY A 218 15.90 9.64 -12.10
N VAL A 219 16.14 10.86 -12.58
CA VAL A 219 17.43 11.58 -12.45
C VAL A 219 17.82 11.81 -10.98
N GLU A 220 16.88 11.79 -10.04
CA GLU A 220 17.15 11.91 -8.61
C GLU A 220 17.95 10.72 -8.02
N ILE A 221 18.16 9.64 -8.79
CA ILE A 221 19.18 8.63 -8.45
C ILE A 221 20.57 9.29 -8.28
N SER A 222 20.87 10.35 -9.04
CA SER A 222 22.12 11.11 -8.89
C SER A 222 22.26 11.74 -7.50
N THR A 223 21.15 12.19 -6.91
CA THR A 223 21.11 12.69 -5.52
C THR A 223 21.39 11.56 -4.53
N ALA A 224 20.85 10.36 -4.76
CA ALA A 224 21.14 9.19 -3.94
C ALA A 224 22.65 8.87 -3.94
N ILE A 225 23.25 8.82 -5.13
CA ILE A 225 24.70 8.55 -5.31
C ILE A 225 25.53 9.62 -4.59
N ARG A 226 25.22 10.91 -4.81
CA ARG A 226 25.94 12.03 -4.20
C ARG A 226 25.93 11.98 -2.67
N ASN A 227 24.85 11.49 -2.07
CA ASN A 227 24.67 11.43 -0.62
C ASN A 227 24.96 10.04 -0.03
N HIS A 228 25.60 9.14 -0.80
CA HIS A 228 25.92 7.78 -0.36
C HIS A 228 24.72 6.97 0.13
N MET A 229 23.56 7.21 -0.46
CA MET A 229 22.31 6.48 -0.21
C MET A 229 22.23 5.22 -1.07
N ASN A 230 21.49 4.22 -0.62
CA ASN A 230 21.44 2.88 -1.24
C ASN A 230 20.02 2.36 -1.60
N PRO A 231 19.14 3.18 -2.20
CA PRO A 231 17.82 2.71 -2.60
C PRO A 231 17.93 1.61 -3.67
N ILE A 232 17.02 0.64 -3.64
CA ILE A 232 16.82 -0.29 -4.76
C ILE A 232 15.74 0.31 -5.64
N VAL A 233 15.98 0.44 -6.95
CA VAL A 233 14.99 0.96 -7.91
C VAL A 233 14.70 -0.10 -8.96
N ILE A 234 13.45 -0.55 -9.00
CA ILE A 234 12.92 -1.50 -9.98
C ILE A 234 12.06 -0.71 -10.98
N VAL A 235 12.50 -0.67 -12.23
CA VAL A 235 11.78 0.00 -13.32
C VAL A 235 10.95 -1.04 -14.09
N LEU A 236 9.64 -0.87 -14.09
CA LEU A 236 8.70 -1.67 -14.88
C LEU A 236 8.67 -1.10 -16.31
N ASN A 237 9.49 -1.66 -17.18
CA ASN A 237 9.60 -1.23 -18.57
C ASN A 237 8.68 -2.04 -19.48
N ASN A 238 7.51 -1.48 -19.78
CA ASN A 238 6.54 -2.02 -20.73
C ASN A 238 6.31 -1.09 -21.93
N SER A 239 7.12 -0.04 -22.07
CA SER A 239 7.06 0.97 -23.14
C SER A 239 5.73 1.73 -23.20
N GLY A 240 5.07 1.95 -22.07
CA GLY A 240 3.83 2.73 -22.09
C GLY A 240 3.13 2.94 -20.75
N PHE A 241 2.15 3.85 -20.76
CA PHE A 241 1.22 4.05 -19.64
C PHE A 241 0.15 2.95 -19.64
N GLY A 242 0.53 1.74 -19.21
CA GLY A 242 -0.31 0.54 -19.26
C GLY A 242 -1.66 0.68 -18.53
N THR A 243 -1.69 1.37 -17.40
CA THR A 243 -2.91 1.59 -16.60
C THR A 243 -3.92 2.51 -17.29
N GLU A 244 -3.49 3.37 -18.20
CA GLU A 244 -4.37 4.32 -18.91
C GLU A 244 -5.05 3.68 -20.13
N ARG A 245 -4.41 2.70 -20.76
CA ARG A 245 -4.91 2.08 -22.01
C ARG A 245 -6.31 1.47 -21.88
N PRO A 246 -6.69 0.79 -20.78
CA PRO A 246 -8.06 0.31 -20.59
C PRO A 246 -9.11 1.42 -20.45
N MET A 247 -8.71 2.63 -20.05
CA MET A 247 -9.59 3.79 -19.94
C MET A 247 -9.73 4.50 -21.29
N MET A 248 -8.59 4.82 -21.91
CA MET A 248 -8.52 5.41 -23.24
C MET A 248 -7.16 5.10 -23.86
N ASP A 249 -7.17 4.37 -24.97
CA ASP A 249 -5.94 4.04 -25.68
C ASP A 249 -5.62 5.04 -26.80
N GLY A 250 -4.32 5.22 -27.08
CA GLY A 250 -3.83 6.14 -28.08
C GLY A 250 -2.31 6.32 -28.03
N ALA A 251 -1.75 6.99 -29.03
CA ALA A 251 -0.31 7.23 -29.14
C ALA A 251 0.27 8.04 -27.97
N PHE A 252 -0.57 8.80 -27.24
CA PHE A 252 -0.16 9.50 -26.02
C PHE A 252 0.16 8.56 -24.84
N ASN A 253 -0.18 7.27 -24.94
CA ASN A 253 0.19 6.25 -23.97
C ASN A 253 1.51 5.54 -24.30
N ASP A 254 2.15 5.85 -25.43
CA ASP A 254 3.42 5.24 -25.82
C ASP A 254 4.59 5.96 -25.14
N VAL A 255 5.41 5.22 -24.40
CA VAL A 255 6.61 5.76 -23.73
C VAL A 255 7.83 5.44 -24.57
N ALA A 256 8.60 6.45 -24.95
CA ALA A 256 9.78 6.29 -25.79
C ALA A 256 10.86 5.46 -25.08
N SER A 257 11.17 4.28 -25.62
CA SER A 257 12.11 3.32 -25.04
C SER A 257 13.60 3.67 -25.21
N GLY A 258 13.93 4.59 -26.13
CA GLY A 258 15.32 4.87 -26.55
C GLY A 258 16.08 5.93 -25.75
N ILE A 259 15.40 6.77 -24.96
CA ILE A 259 16.07 7.91 -24.30
C ILE A 259 16.88 7.47 -23.06
N PHE A 260 16.44 6.41 -22.36
CA PHE A 260 16.97 6.04 -21.04
C PHE A 260 17.81 4.76 -20.98
N MET A 261 17.68 3.82 -21.93
CA MET A 261 18.59 2.66 -22.01
C MET A 261 20.05 3.12 -22.06
N ASN A 262 20.33 4.19 -22.82
CA ASN A 262 21.66 4.80 -22.87
C ASN A 262 22.09 5.37 -21.49
N PHE A 263 21.21 6.04 -20.75
CA PHE A 263 21.54 6.65 -19.45
C PHE A 263 21.82 5.61 -18.35
N LEU A 264 21.08 4.49 -18.33
CA LEU A 264 21.33 3.38 -17.41
C LEU A 264 22.62 2.63 -17.74
N GLU A 265 22.95 2.45 -19.02
CA GLU A 265 24.25 1.92 -19.43
C GLU A 265 25.42 2.81 -18.96
N TYR A 266 25.30 4.15 -19.07
CA TYR A 266 26.32 5.08 -18.57
C TYR A 266 26.47 5.07 -17.03
N SER A 267 25.35 4.97 -16.29
CA SER A 267 25.38 4.95 -14.82
C SER A 267 25.74 3.58 -14.23
N MET A 268 25.46 2.47 -14.93
CA MET A 268 26.02 1.16 -14.61
C MET A 268 27.49 1.05 -14.99
N ALA A 269 27.95 1.68 -16.07
CA ALA A 269 29.37 1.78 -16.39
C ALA A 269 30.15 2.55 -15.30
N ALA A 270 29.50 3.45 -14.57
CA ALA A 270 30.10 4.12 -13.40
C ALA A 270 30.27 3.21 -12.16
N LYS A 271 29.70 1.99 -12.14
CA LYS A 271 30.01 0.95 -11.12
C LYS A 271 31.32 0.20 -11.40
N VAL A 272 32.10 0.60 -12.41
CA VAL A 272 33.42 0.01 -12.76
C VAL A 272 34.60 0.85 -12.21
N PHE A 273 34.35 1.80 -11.32
CA PHE A 273 35.41 2.52 -10.57
C PHE A 273 35.17 2.50 -9.06
#